data_AF-A0A101E761-F1
#
_entry.id   AF-A0A101E761-F1
#
_cell.length_a   1.000
_cell.length_b   1.000
_cell.length_c   1.000
_cell.angle_alpha   90.00
_cell.angle_beta   90.00
_cell.angle_gamma   90.00
#
_symmetry.space_group_name_H-M   'P 1'
#
loop_
_entity.id
_entity.type
_entity.pdbx_description
1 polymer ?
#
loop_
_entity_poly.entity_id
_entity_poly.type
_entity_poly.pdbx_seq_one_letter_code
_entity_poly.pdbx_strand_id
1 'polypeptide(L)' 'MVNQCEFCGEKNAKRVCTLVFADENYPQEYCWLICEKCKREMKLKTMKVLVEKAG' A
#
# COMPACT_ATOMS: atom_id res chain seq x y z
N MET A 1 -2.73 -18.37 -12.90
CA MET A 1 -1.60 -17.44 -12.64
C MET A 1 -1.50 -17.22 -11.15
N VAL A 2 -0.34 -17.44 -10.55
CA VAL A 2 -0.15 -17.22 -9.10
C VAL A 2 0.36 -15.81 -8.91
N ASN A 3 -0.50 -14.90 -8.47
CA ASN A 3 -0.09 -13.55 -8.10
C ASN A 3 0.74 -13.62 -6.81
N GLN A 4 1.97 -13.13 -6.86
CA GLN A 4 2.88 -13.10 -5.72
C GLN A 4 2.93 -11.70 -5.13
N CYS A 5 3.05 -11.61 -3.81
CA CYS A 5 3.19 -10.35 -3.09
C CYS A 5 4.55 -9.74 -3.40
N GLU A 6 4.58 -8.46 -3.80
CA GLU A 6 5.82 -7.74 -4.12
C GLU A 6 6.70 -7.49 -2.89
N PHE A 7 6.15 -7.59 -1.67
CA PHE A 7 6.88 -7.34 -0.43
C PHE A 7 7.45 -8.59 0.24
N CYS A 8 6.74 -9.72 0.17
CA CYS A 8 7.09 -10.94 0.91
C CYS A 8 7.07 -12.22 0.07
N GLY A 9 6.72 -12.14 -1.22
CA GLY A 9 6.64 -13.30 -2.13
C GLY A 9 5.46 -14.24 -1.89
N GLU A 10 4.57 -13.94 -0.93
CA GLU A 10 3.43 -14.79 -0.62
C GLU A 10 2.47 -14.95 -1.81
N LYS A 11 2.02 -16.17 -2.04
CA LYS A 11 1.10 -16.53 -3.13
C LYS A 11 -0.31 -16.04 -2.82
N ASN A 12 -1.13 -15.83 -3.86
CA ASN A 12 -2.50 -15.30 -3.77
C ASN A 12 -2.58 -13.84 -3.34
N ALA A 13 -1.59 -13.04 -3.74
CA ALA A 13 -1.64 -11.59 -3.57
C ALA A 13 -2.75 -10.97 -4.42
N LYS A 14 -3.34 -9.88 -3.91
CA LYS A 14 -4.37 -9.10 -4.60
C LYS A 14 -3.77 -7.80 -5.11
N ARG A 15 -4.24 -7.36 -6.28
CA ARG A 15 -3.92 -6.04 -6.80
C ARG A 15 -4.59 -4.98 -5.92
N VAL A 16 -3.80 -4.02 -5.46
CA VAL A 16 -4.25 -2.84 -4.72
C VAL A 16 -3.68 -1.63 -5.43
N CYS A 17 -4.52 -0.65 -5.74
CA CYS A 17 -4.10 0.61 -6.34
C CYS A 17 -4.28 1.74 -5.31
N THR A 18 -3.28 2.60 -5.21
CA THR A 18 -3.21 3.70 -4.25
C THR A 18 -2.95 4.99 -4.99
N LEU A 19 -3.74 6.01 -4.68
CA LEU A 19 -3.53 7.36 -5.18
C LEU A 19 -2.50 8.05 -4.30
N VAL A 20 -1.38 8.43 -4.90
CA VAL A 20 -0.30 9.18 -4.25
C VAL A 20 -0.43 10.63 -4.65
N PHE A 21 -0.66 11.49 -3.66
CA PHE A 21 -0.60 12.93 -3.80
C PHE A 21 0.82 13.37 -3.41
N ALA A 22 1.70 13.48 -4.39
CA ALA A 22 2.93 14.25 -4.22
C ALA A 22 2.57 15.73 -4.46
N ASP A 23 3.12 16.63 -3.66
CA ASP A 23 2.94 18.08 -3.82
C ASP A 23 3.14 18.47 -5.30
N GLU A 24 2.19 19.23 -5.82
CA GLU A 24 2.08 19.75 -7.21
C GLU A 24 1.20 18.93 -8.19
N ASN A 25 -0.11 19.20 -8.07
CA ASN A 25 -1.12 19.28 -9.14
C ASN A 25 -1.67 18.00 -9.81
N TYR A 26 -1.05 16.82 -9.69
CA TYR A 26 -1.62 15.60 -10.28
C TYR A 26 -1.48 14.36 -9.39
N PRO A 27 -2.59 13.78 -8.88
CA PRO A 27 -2.54 12.51 -8.18
C PRO A 27 -2.11 11.39 -9.13
N GLN A 28 -1.11 10.62 -8.73
CA GLN A 28 -0.63 9.46 -9.49
C GLN A 28 -1.20 8.17 -8.89
N GLU A 29 -1.79 7.32 -9.73
CA GLU A 29 -2.21 5.99 -9.33
C GLU A 29 -1.04 5.01 -9.42
N TYR A 30 -0.74 4.35 -8.30
CA TYR A 30 0.23 3.26 -8.24
C TYR A 30 -0.46 1.96 -7.85
N CYS A 31 -0.30 0.92 -8.66
CA CYS A 31 -0.85 -0.40 -8.39
C CYS A 31 0.26 -1.39 -8.03
N TRP A 32 -0.01 -2.20 -7.01
CA TRP A 32 0.88 -3.25 -6.50
C TRP A 32 0.13 -4.54 -6.20
N LEU A 33 0.83 -5.67 -6.28
CA LEU A 33 0.35 -6.97 -5.83
C LEU A 33 0.77 -7.16 -4.37
N ILE A 34 -0.19 -7.16 -3.45
CA ILE A 34 0.06 -7.26 -2.01
C ILE A 34 -0.79 -8.36 -1.37
N CYS A 35 -0.20 -9.13 -0.45
CA CYS A 35 -0.95 -10.10 0.35
C CYS A 35 -1.71 -9.40 1.51
N GLU A 36 -2.70 -10.08 2.09
CA GLU A 36 -3.51 -9.51 3.18
C GLU A 36 -2.67 -9.15 4.42
N LYS A 37 -1.59 -9.90 4.71
CA LYS A 37 -0.68 -9.63 5.83
C LYS A 37 0.04 -8.28 5.64
N CYS A 38 0.76 -8.14 4.52
CA CYS A 38 1.49 -6.90 4.21
C CYS A 38 0.54 -5.70 4.08
N LYS A 39 -0.66 -5.90 3.54
CA LYS A 39 -1.70 -4.86 3.48
C LYS A 39 -2.12 -4.37 4.86
N ARG A 40 -2.30 -5.25 5.84
CA ARG A 40 -2.63 -4.87 7.22
C ARG A 40 -1.48 -4.10 7.87
N GLU A 41 -0.24 -4.57 7.71
CA GLU A 41 0.94 -3.89 8.24
C GLU A 41 1.11 -2.48 7.65
N MET A 42 0.90 -2.31 6.34
CA MET A 42 0.91 -1.01 5.67
C MET A 42 -0.14 -0.07 6.26
N LYS A 43 -1.38 -0.53 6.41
CA LYS A 43 -2.45 0.26 7.03
C LYS A 43 -2.08 0.73 8.45
N LEU A 44 -1.52 -0.17 9.27
CA LEU A 44 -1.10 0.17 10.63
C LEU A 44 0.01 1.23 10.65
N LYS A 45 1.02 1.10 9.78
CA LYS A 45 2.12 2.07 9.66
C LYS A 45 1.62 3.43 9.16
N THR A 46 0.80 3.46 8.10
CA THR A 46 0.22 4.70 7.58
C THR A 46 -0.63 5.40 8.63
N MET A 47 -1.45 4.65 9.38
CA MET A 47 -2.28 5.20 10.45
C MET A 47 -1.43 5.80 11.58
N LYS A 48 -0.33 5.15 11.96
CA LYS A 48 0.63 5.70 12.93
C LYS A 48 1.25 7.02 12.45
N VAL A 49 1.69 7.09 11.19
CA VAL A 49 2.28 8.31 10.60
C VAL A 49 1.27 9.46 10.55
N LEU A 50 -0.01 9.17 10.24
CA LEU A 50 -1.06 10.19 10.24
C LEU A 50 -1.34 10.73 11.65
N VAL A 51 -1.34 9.86 12.66
CA VAL A 51 -1.52 10.26 14.06
C VAL A 51 -0.34 11.10 14.55
N GLU A 52 0.90 10.71 14.22
CA GLU A 52 2.11 11.45 14.63
C GLU A 52 2.28 12.79 13.89
N LYS A 53 1.77 12.92 12.65
CA LYS A 53 1.78 14.21 11.91
C LYS A 53 0.64 15.16 12.28
N ALA A 54 -0.43 14.64 12.89
CA ALA A 54 -1.59 15.43 13.29
C ALA A 54 -1.55 15.87 14.76
N GLY A 55 -0.48 15.54 15.49
CA GLY A 55 -0.26 15.90 16.90
C GLY A 55 0.69 17.08 17.08
#